data_AF-A0A9D8QYE1-F1
#
_entry.id   AF-A0A9D8QYE1-F1
#
_cell.length_a   1.000
_cell.length_b   1.000
_cell.length_c   1.000
_cell.angle_alpha   90.00
_cell.angle_beta   90.00
_cell.angle_gamma   90.00
#
_symmetry.space_group_name_H-M   'P 1'
#
loop_
_entity.id
_entity.type
_entity.pdbx_description
1 polymer ?
#
loop_
_entity_poly.entity_id
_entity_poly.type
_entity_poly.pdbx_seq_one_letter_code
_entity_poly.pdbx_strand_id
1 'polypeptide(L)'
;QYIYHTAWSGDDMIGPDVDPFLQFHLPKAEQHLIFSMIGSAWQATYDTPTEVVIQAANLPGEWTDIMTLTDMGEDFTSYNPERYTSPHIDLGAEYTDVKFLVKKTYANRHQSAGGLLLSLGRFQIYEAYEGEPDPLGPVWKKDEALLTDASQITANSWQSGFPPSNLLRPESDGVGTNQYIWHTAWSNPAPLPANTDPYLQVHLNQPETDIIFTMIGTTWGSANDTPTDVIIEAANLPDDNWTEAEHLTGMNADFTGYSPDRYQSPHIALGAGYTDLRFVVKQTVNVAKADRYDANGNPFVALGRFQVYRAVEGEPDPIDPKDNINLLFIGNSITAGATLSNASTQAPPIVCRALIEEATGVTTNVYNGGHSGITTWGYLPGRDDFTRIINNARVFKKQNGGLIYISIMLGTNDSACTTTEGAPVSPDTYADNIRTIINKLLESVPDCKILLNYPIWYSPSTYNGAMYLQEGLDRLRSYYPYLDAIVEEYDQVYAGNRGVWEYFENNKALFTRENGNAGYFYLHPNVNGAKRLAEIWAKSLLELIEADGIEVKNPLPEWNTFKPQNNKKYSMKTPRGDMGTLDGKMSSTVKTGIGATKGEFAFITYEGQLYLYSIADHSFMYRDPI
;
A
#
# COMPACT_ATOMS: atom_id res chain seq x y z
N GLN A 1 -3.67 24.08 12.19
CA GLN A 1 -4.36 24.24 10.89
C GLN A 1 -5.33 25.39 11.02
N TYR A 2 -5.19 26.48 10.25
CA TYR A 2 -6.10 27.64 10.31
C TYR A 2 -6.58 27.96 8.89
N ILE A 3 -7.84 27.61 8.59
CA ILE A 3 -8.43 27.85 7.27
C ILE A 3 -8.97 29.29 7.26
N TYR A 4 -8.39 30.17 6.45
CA TYR A 4 -8.87 31.53 6.27
C TYR A 4 -9.77 31.64 5.03
N HIS A 5 -10.89 32.34 5.19
CA HIS A 5 -11.82 32.69 4.11
C HIS A 5 -11.93 34.21 4.05
N THR A 6 -11.47 34.81 2.95
CA THR A 6 -11.56 36.25 2.73
C THR A 6 -12.36 36.52 1.46
N ALA A 7 -13.52 37.15 1.61
CA ALA A 7 -14.32 37.69 0.51
C ALA A 7 -14.34 39.22 0.64
N TRP A 8 -13.91 39.93 -0.40
CA TRP A 8 -13.95 41.39 -0.43
C TRP A 8 -15.18 41.83 -1.24
N SER A 9 -16.20 42.33 -0.55
CA SER A 9 -17.36 42.96 -1.17
C SER A 9 -17.71 44.25 -0.41
N GLY A 10 -17.23 45.38 -0.89
CA GLY A 10 -17.58 46.70 -0.36
C GLY A 10 -17.06 47.79 -1.29
N ASP A 11 -17.94 48.73 -1.67
CA ASP A 11 -17.71 49.76 -2.69
C ASP A 11 -16.80 50.93 -2.26
N ASP A 12 -16.27 50.94 -1.03
CA ASP A 12 -15.68 52.14 -0.42
C ASP A 12 -14.21 52.04 0.07
N MET A 13 -13.46 50.98 -0.25
CA MET A 13 -12.25 50.66 0.55
C MET A 13 -10.89 50.69 -0.20
N ILE A 14 -10.86 50.79 -1.53
CA ILE A 14 -9.60 50.89 -2.30
C ILE A 14 -9.75 51.92 -3.43
N GLY A 15 -8.84 52.90 -3.49
CA GLY A 15 -8.72 53.80 -4.64
C GLY A 15 -8.23 53.08 -5.91
N PRO A 16 -8.38 53.67 -7.11
CA PRO A 16 -8.11 53.01 -8.39
C PRO A 16 -6.67 52.53 -8.61
N ASP A 17 -5.72 52.95 -7.76
CA ASP A 17 -4.28 52.72 -7.92
C ASP A 17 -3.67 51.84 -6.80
N VAL A 18 -4.49 51.13 -6.02
CA VAL A 18 -3.99 50.27 -4.92
C VAL A 18 -4.33 48.82 -5.18
N ASP A 19 -3.31 47.99 -5.31
CA ASP A 19 -3.47 46.54 -5.46
C ASP A 19 -3.97 45.93 -4.15
N PRO A 20 -4.98 45.05 -4.18
CA PRO A 20 -5.42 44.34 -2.99
C PRO A 20 -4.35 43.37 -2.52
N PHE A 21 -4.22 43.22 -1.21
CA PHE A 21 -3.24 42.31 -0.62
C PHE A 21 -3.81 41.48 0.53
N LEU A 22 -3.20 40.32 0.74
CA LEU A 22 -3.32 39.56 1.98
C LEU A 22 -1.99 39.61 2.71
N GLN A 23 -2.01 39.95 3.99
CA GLN A 23 -0.83 39.99 4.84
C GLN A 23 -0.99 38.98 5.97
N PHE A 24 0.10 38.26 6.24
CA PHE A 24 0.18 37.24 7.29
C PHE A 24 1.38 37.54 8.19
N HIS A 25 1.14 37.43 9.49
CA HIS A 25 2.21 37.36 10.48
C HIS A 25 2.46 35.88 10.80
N LEU A 26 3.70 35.44 10.62
CA LEU A 26 4.12 34.06 10.80
C LEU A 26 4.42 33.80 12.28
N PRO A 27 4.15 32.59 12.80
CA PRO A 27 4.37 32.25 14.21
C PRO A 27 5.85 32.22 14.60
N LYS A 28 6.75 32.07 13.62
CA LYS A 28 8.20 32.20 13.73
C LYS A 28 8.72 32.86 12.44
N ALA A 29 9.95 33.34 12.46
CA ALA A 29 10.58 33.83 11.23
C ALA A 29 10.85 32.64 10.30
N GLU A 30 10.47 32.75 9.03
CA GLU A 30 10.61 31.69 8.03
C GLU A 30 11.47 32.18 6.88
N GLN A 31 12.34 31.32 6.34
CA GLN A 31 13.07 31.59 5.10
C GLN A 31 12.36 31.01 3.87
N HIS A 32 11.55 29.97 4.06
CA HIS A 32 10.91 29.25 2.97
C HIS A 32 9.44 29.00 3.26
N LEU A 33 8.59 29.15 2.23
CA LEU A 33 7.16 28.85 2.36
C LEU A 33 6.57 28.21 1.10
N ILE A 34 5.43 27.55 1.30
CA ILE A 34 4.50 27.13 0.25
C ILE A 34 3.13 27.67 0.66
N PHE A 35 2.25 27.97 -0.28
CA PHE A 35 0.85 28.22 0.04
C PHE A 35 -0.08 27.41 -0.85
N SER A 36 -1.28 27.14 -0.36
CA SER A 36 -2.37 26.59 -1.16
C SER A 36 -3.58 27.49 -1.09
N MET A 37 -4.32 27.57 -2.19
CA MET A 37 -5.60 28.27 -2.25
C MET A 37 -6.61 27.44 -3.05
N ILE A 38 -7.88 27.63 -2.77
CA ILE A 38 -8.97 27.14 -3.60
C ILE A 38 -9.65 28.34 -4.24
N GLY A 39 -9.56 28.42 -5.56
CA GLY A 39 -10.25 29.43 -6.35
C GLY A 39 -11.76 29.24 -6.28
N SER A 40 -12.52 30.33 -6.33
CA SER A 40 -13.97 30.28 -6.43
C SER A 40 -14.43 31.20 -7.54
N ALA A 41 -14.92 30.61 -8.63
CA ALA A 41 -15.66 31.31 -9.69
C ALA A 41 -17.18 31.28 -9.44
N TRP A 42 -17.62 31.00 -8.21
CA TRP A 42 -19.04 30.97 -7.87
C TRP A 42 -19.62 32.39 -7.97
N GLN A 43 -20.50 32.55 -8.98
CA GLN A 43 -21.28 33.75 -9.29
C GLN A 43 -20.49 34.94 -9.84
N ALA A 44 -21.20 35.82 -10.54
CA ALA A 44 -20.68 36.96 -11.31
C ALA A 44 -19.99 38.06 -10.46
N THR A 45 -19.66 37.78 -9.20
CA THR A 45 -19.24 38.75 -8.18
C THR A 45 -17.79 38.59 -7.70
N TYR A 46 -17.17 37.42 -7.86
CA TYR A 46 -15.80 37.17 -7.37
C TYR A 46 -14.88 36.61 -8.45
N ASP A 47 -13.58 36.82 -8.28
CA ASP A 47 -12.54 36.41 -9.22
C ASP A 47 -11.35 35.76 -8.50
N THR A 48 -10.60 34.92 -9.21
CA THR A 48 -9.46 34.18 -8.64
C THR A 48 -8.14 34.82 -9.06
N PRO A 49 -7.17 35.03 -8.15
CA PRO A 49 -5.87 35.58 -8.50
C PRO A 49 -5.12 34.71 -9.51
N THR A 50 -4.63 35.35 -10.58
CA THR A 50 -3.77 34.73 -11.61
C THR A 50 -2.36 35.29 -11.58
N GLU A 51 -2.17 36.50 -11.03
CA GLU A 51 -0.85 37.10 -10.84
C GLU A 51 -0.74 37.69 -9.42
N VAL A 52 0.30 37.27 -8.70
CA VAL A 52 0.55 37.68 -7.30
C VAL A 52 2.02 38.00 -7.11
N VAL A 53 2.31 39.19 -6.55
CA VAL A 53 3.64 39.54 -6.06
C VAL A 53 3.73 39.18 -4.58
N ILE A 54 4.71 38.37 -4.23
CA ILE A 54 5.01 38.00 -2.85
C ILE A 54 6.03 38.99 -2.31
N GLN A 55 5.70 39.60 -1.17
CA GLN A 55 6.60 40.47 -0.43
C GLN A 55 6.83 39.91 0.98
N ALA A 56 8.00 40.17 1.56
CA ALA A 56 8.30 39.79 2.95
C ALA A 56 8.96 40.93 3.73
N ALA A 57 8.75 40.94 5.05
CA ALA A 57 9.27 41.97 5.95
C ALA A 57 9.49 41.42 7.37
N ASN A 58 10.43 42.02 8.10
CA ASN A 58 10.63 41.80 9.54
C ASN A 58 10.14 43.00 10.37
N LEU A 59 9.83 44.11 9.72
CA LEU A 59 9.36 45.34 10.33
C LEU A 59 8.17 45.89 9.52
N PRO A 60 7.12 46.40 10.18
CA PRO A 60 5.99 47.00 9.48
C PRO A 60 6.43 48.16 8.57
N GLY A 61 6.21 48.01 7.26
CA GLY A 61 6.46 49.05 6.26
C GLY A 61 7.73 48.87 5.42
N GLU A 62 8.60 47.92 5.75
CA GLU A 62 9.82 47.60 4.98
C GLU A 62 9.63 46.31 4.16
N TRP A 63 8.75 46.38 3.15
CA TRP A 63 8.44 45.25 2.30
C TRP A 63 9.50 45.05 1.22
N THR A 64 10.02 43.82 1.13
CA THR A 64 10.92 43.39 0.07
C THR A 64 10.14 42.53 -0.93
N ASP A 65 10.18 42.88 -2.22
CA ASP A 65 9.63 42.03 -3.29
C ASP A 65 10.48 40.76 -3.42
N ILE A 66 9.86 39.61 -3.22
CA ILE A 66 10.51 38.31 -3.28
C ILE A 66 10.40 37.73 -4.69
N MET A 67 9.16 37.58 -5.17
CA MET A 67 8.90 37.02 -6.48
C MET A 67 7.51 37.41 -6.99
N THR A 68 7.31 37.23 -8.29
CA THR A 68 5.98 37.30 -8.93
C THR A 68 5.59 35.92 -9.40
N LEU A 69 4.43 35.44 -8.99
CA LEU A 69 3.78 34.26 -9.55
C LEU A 69 2.81 34.72 -10.64
N THR A 70 2.95 34.16 -11.83
CA THR A 70 2.01 34.35 -12.95
C THR A 70 1.26 33.05 -13.20
N ASP A 71 0.17 33.14 -13.98
CA ASP A 71 -0.57 31.98 -14.51
C ASP A 71 -1.11 31.04 -13.43
N MET A 72 -1.42 31.60 -12.25
CA MET A 72 -2.04 30.85 -11.16
C MET A 72 -3.47 30.49 -11.54
N GLY A 73 -3.75 29.20 -11.77
CA GLY A 73 -5.13 28.73 -11.94
C GLY A 73 -5.72 28.84 -13.35
N GLU A 74 -4.91 28.64 -14.39
CA GLU A 74 -5.38 28.62 -15.79
C GLU A 74 -6.50 27.59 -16.05
N ASP A 75 -6.61 26.54 -15.22
CA ASP A 75 -7.62 25.49 -15.33
C ASP A 75 -8.91 25.73 -14.50
N PHE A 76 -9.03 26.88 -13.82
CA PHE A 76 -10.24 27.17 -13.03
C PHE A 76 -11.47 27.38 -13.91
N THR A 77 -12.26 26.33 -14.10
CA THR A 77 -13.57 26.42 -14.75
C THR A 77 -14.66 26.87 -13.77
N SER A 78 -15.73 27.50 -14.28
CA SER A 78 -16.81 28.08 -13.47
C SER A 78 -17.61 27.09 -12.62
N TYR A 79 -17.33 25.79 -12.70
CA TYR A 79 -18.10 24.72 -12.07
C TYR A 79 -17.31 23.82 -11.12
N ASN A 80 -15.98 23.89 -11.07
CA ASN A 80 -15.17 23.06 -10.16
C ASN A 80 -14.07 23.89 -9.49
N PRO A 81 -14.15 24.16 -8.18
CA PRO A 81 -13.08 24.85 -7.46
C PRO A 81 -11.88 23.91 -7.31
N GLU A 82 -10.86 24.10 -8.15
CA GLU A 82 -9.61 23.34 -8.02
C GLU A 82 -8.71 23.96 -6.93
N ARG A 83 -7.75 23.17 -6.44
CA ARG A 83 -6.75 23.65 -5.49
C ARG A 83 -5.50 24.04 -6.26
N TYR A 84 -5.07 25.29 -6.13
CA TYR A 84 -3.73 25.70 -6.52
C TYR A 84 -2.79 25.54 -5.32
N THR A 85 -1.62 24.95 -5.56
CA THR A 85 -0.51 24.91 -4.59
C THR A 85 0.68 25.60 -5.24
N SER A 86 1.29 26.56 -4.55
CA SER A 86 2.43 27.29 -5.06
C SER A 86 3.64 26.37 -5.26
N PRO A 87 4.59 26.74 -6.12
CA PRO A 87 5.94 26.19 -6.01
C PRO A 87 6.55 26.52 -4.63
N HIS A 88 7.69 25.90 -4.34
CA HIS A 88 8.55 26.29 -3.23
C HIS A 88 8.99 27.76 -3.39
N ILE A 89 8.79 28.57 -2.35
CA ILE A 89 9.13 29.99 -2.34
C ILE A 89 10.27 30.19 -1.34
N ASP A 90 11.45 30.52 -1.85
CA ASP A 90 12.58 30.98 -1.06
C ASP A 90 12.50 32.50 -0.90
N LEU A 91 12.41 32.96 0.34
CA LEU A 91 12.36 34.40 0.67
C LEU A 91 13.76 35.03 0.66
N GLY A 92 14.83 34.23 0.59
CA GLY A 92 16.23 34.69 0.57
C GLY A 92 16.77 35.16 1.92
N ALA A 93 15.92 35.28 2.95
CA ALA A 93 16.25 35.53 4.35
C ALA A 93 15.06 35.11 5.24
N GLU A 94 15.25 35.07 6.57
CA GLU A 94 14.17 34.83 7.51
C GLU A 94 13.27 36.08 7.67
N TYR A 95 11.96 35.90 7.52
CA TYR A 95 10.94 36.94 7.65
C TYR A 95 9.80 36.54 8.58
N THR A 96 9.29 37.48 9.37
CA THR A 96 8.10 37.28 10.23
C THR A 96 6.79 37.66 9.56
N ASP A 97 6.82 38.43 8.48
CA ASP A 97 5.62 38.92 7.81
C ASP A 97 5.70 38.69 6.30
N VAL A 98 4.62 38.16 5.73
CA VAL A 98 4.51 37.89 4.29
C VAL A 98 3.24 38.52 3.75
N LYS A 99 3.34 39.11 2.56
CA LYS A 99 2.24 39.77 1.86
C LYS A 99 2.11 39.25 0.43
N PHE A 100 0.88 38.94 0.05
CA PHE A 100 0.48 38.51 -1.29
C PHE A 100 -0.27 39.67 -1.94
N LEU A 101 0.41 40.40 -2.82
CA LEU A 101 -0.12 41.55 -3.54
C LEU A 101 -0.69 41.07 -4.87
N VAL A 102 -2.02 41.06 -5.02
CA VAL A 102 -2.69 40.52 -6.21
C VAL A 102 -2.67 41.57 -7.32
N LYS A 103 -2.03 41.22 -8.44
CA LYS A 103 -1.86 42.11 -9.61
C LYS A 103 -2.88 41.85 -10.71
N LYS A 104 -3.32 40.60 -10.85
CA LYS A 104 -4.34 40.22 -11.84
C LYS A 104 -5.21 39.09 -11.31
N THR A 105 -6.43 39.05 -11.81
CA THR A 105 -7.38 37.97 -11.58
C THR A 105 -7.85 37.40 -12.92
N TYR A 106 -8.39 36.19 -12.92
CA TYR A 106 -8.76 35.45 -14.12
C TYR A 106 -9.67 36.24 -15.08
N ALA A 107 -10.73 36.86 -14.57
CA ALA A 107 -11.63 37.68 -15.37
C ALA A 107 -11.32 39.19 -15.29
N ASN A 108 -10.23 39.60 -14.62
CA ASN A 108 -9.86 40.99 -14.31
C ASN A 108 -11.08 41.85 -13.93
N ARG A 109 -11.89 41.36 -13.00
CA ARG A 109 -13.08 42.11 -12.55
C ARG A 109 -12.66 43.25 -11.65
N HIS A 110 -13.15 44.45 -11.95
CA HIS A 110 -12.92 45.65 -11.14
C HIS A 110 -14.22 46.12 -10.49
N GLN A 111 -14.10 46.70 -9.30
CA GLN A 111 -15.13 47.53 -8.70
C GLN A 111 -15.33 48.81 -9.51
N SER A 112 -16.50 49.43 -9.37
CA SER A 112 -16.84 50.71 -10.00
C SER A 112 -15.84 51.84 -9.70
N ALA A 113 -15.14 51.76 -8.57
CA ALA A 113 -14.13 52.73 -8.11
C ALA A 113 -12.68 52.39 -8.52
N GLY A 114 -12.43 51.25 -9.18
CA GLY A 114 -11.13 50.92 -9.80
C GLY A 114 -10.29 49.81 -9.14
N GLY A 115 -10.69 49.21 -8.02
CA GLY A 115 -9.96 48.09 -7.40
C GLY A 115 -10.36 46.71 -7.92
N LEU A 116 -9.44 45.73 -7.90
CA LEU A 116 -9.71 44.33 -8.30
C LEU A 116 -10.68 43.64 -7.32
N LEU A 117 -11.64 42.88 -7.84
CA LEU A 117 -12.51 41.99 -7.07
C LEU A 117 -11.87 40.61 -6.96
N LEU A 118 -11.66 40.10 -5.74
CA LEU A 118 -11.11 38.76 -5.54
C LEU A 118 -11.80 38.00 -4.41
N SER A 119 -11.77 36.67 -4.52
CA SER A 119 -12.14 35.76 -3.44
C SER A 119 -11.09 34.66 -3.33
N LEU A 120 -10.62 34.42 -2.10
CA LEU A 120 -9.73 33.33 -1.77
C LEU A 120 -10.45 32.38 -0.82
N GLY A 121 -10.90 31.25 -1.35
CA GLY A 121 -11.42 30.15 -0.56
C GLY A 121 -10.25 29.34 0.01
N ARG A 122 -10.22 29.12 1.33
CA ARG A 122 -9.27 28.20 1.99
C ARG A 122 -7.80 28.49 1.64
N PHE A 123 -7.36 29.72 1.84
CA PHE A 123 -5.94 30.09 1.73
C PHE A 123 -5.17 29.59 2.96
N GLN A 124 -4.05 28.93 2.75
CA GLN A 124 -3.19 28.38 3.80
C GLN A 124 -1.72 28.52 3.40
N ILE A 125 -0.87 28.99 4.33
CA ILE A 125 0.59 28.98 4.20
C ILE A 125 1.15 27.79 4.98
N TYR A 126 2.19 27.18 4.43
CA TYR A 126 2.98 26.07 4.96
C TYR A 126 4.46 26.49 5.00
N GLU A 127 5.21 26.01 5.99
CA GLU A 127 6.67 26.05 5.97
C GLU A 127 7.17 25.21 4.80
N ALA A 128 8.10 25.72 3.99
CA ALA A 128 8.68 24.90 2.93
C ALA A 128 9.87 24.12 3.49
N TYR A 129 9.84 22.81 3.28
CA TYR A 129 10.88 21.90 3.69
C TYR A 129 11.71 21.52 2.45
N GLU A 130 13.03 21.71 2.47
CA GLU A 130 13.97 21.28 1.40
C GLU A 130 14.26 19.76 1.42
N GLY A 131 13.26 18.97 1.80
CA GLY A 131 13.23 17.54 1.59
C GLY A 131 11.90 17.17 0.95
N GLU A 132 11.88 16.12 0.14
CA GLU A 132 10.63 15.40 -0.13
C GLU A 132 9.92 15.23 1.23
N PRO A 133 8.70 15.75 1.41
CA PRO A 133 8.06 15.71 2.72
C PRO A 133 7.99 14.25 3.18
N ASP A 134 8.51 13.95 4.36
CA ASP A 134 7.96 12.83 5.13
C ASP A 134 6.54 13.30 5.51
N PRO A 135 5.49 12.78 4.87
CA PRO A 135 4.14 13.29 5.05
C PRO A 135 3.57 12.97 6.46
N LEU A 136 4.39 12.44 7.38
CA LEU A 136 3.91 11.76 8.58
C LEU A 136 4.51 12.28 9.91
N GLY A 137 5.28 13.38 9.93
CA GLY A 137 5.90 13.89 11.16
C GLY A 137 6.93 12.91 11.77
N PRO A 138 7.50 13.20 12.96
CA PRO A 138 8.48 12.32 13.59
C PRO A 138 7.96 10.87 13.70
N VAL A 139 8.84 9.91 13.48
CA VAL A 139 8.56 8.50 13.75
C VAL A 139 8.75 8.26 15.25
N TRP A 140 7.79 7.59 15.86
CA TRP A 140 7.79 7.29 17.28
C TRP A 140 7.92 5.78 17.46
N LYS A 141 8.82 5.36 18.34
CA LYS A 141 9.09 3.94 18.64
C LYS A 141 8.88 3.62 20.11
N LYS A 142 8.77 2.32 20.42
CA LYS A 142 8.65 1.81 21.78
C LYS A 142 10.05 1.70 22.38
N ASP A 143 10.33 2.46 23.43
CA ASP A 143 11.62 2.38 24.12
C ASP A 143 11.58 1.37 25.28
N GLU A 144 10.90 1.76 26.36
CA GLU A 144 10.85 1.00 27.60
C GLU A 144 9.43 0.49 27.86
N ALA A 145 9.28 -0.80 28.20
CA ALA A 145 8.01 -1.36 28.67
C ALA A 145 7.69 -0.81 30.07
N LEU A 146 6.54 -0.17 30.21
CA LEU A 146 6.17 0.58 31.42
C LEU A 146 5.36 -0.25 32.42
N LEU A 147 4.68 -1.32 31.97
CA LEU A 147 3.97 -2.25 32.86
C LEU A 147 4.86 -3.46 33.15
N THR A 148 5.34 -3.52 34.38
CA THR A 148 6.34 -4.48 34.87
C THR A 148 5.85 -5.32 36.06
N ASP A 149 4.83 -4.85 36.79
CA ASP A 149 4.27 -5.53 37.96
C ASP A 149 2.74 -5.53 37.93
N ALA A 150 2.12 -6.66 38.30
CA ALA A 150 0.67 -6.88 38.42
C ALA A 150 -0.08 -5.74 39.14
N SER A 151 0.55 -5.13 40.16
CA SER A 151 -0.05 -4.04 40.94
C SER A 151 -0.27 -2.77 40.12
N GLN A 152 0.39 -2.63 38.98
CA GLN A 152 0.24 -1.49 38.08
C GLN A 152 -1.08 -1.51 37.32
N ILE A 153 -1.87 -2.58 37.37
CA ILE A 153 -3.10 -2.68 36.59
C ILE A 153 -4.30 -2.91 37.48
N THR A 154 -5.35 -2.14 37.21
CA THR A 154 -6.70 -2.38 37.72
C THR A 154 -7.70 -2.26 36.59
N ALA A 155 -8.91 -2.77 36.78
CA ALA A 155 -10.01 -2.59 35.86
C ALA A 155 -11.29 -2.44 36.68
N ASN A 156 -12.26 -1.68 36.18
CA ASN A 156 -13.60 -1.69 36.79
C ASN A 156 -14.39 -2.94 36.43
N SER A 157 -13.85 -3.78 35.55
CA SER A 157 -14.53 -4.92 34.97
C SER A 157 -13.59 -6.12 34.80
N TRP A 158 -13.95 -7.29 35.35
CA TRP A 158 -13.11 -8.51 35.29
C TRP A 158 -13.92 -9.81 35.49
N GLN A 159 -13.38 -10.93 35.03
CA GLN A 159 -13.97 -12.28 35.13
C GLN A 159 -13.93 -12.84 36.55
N SER A 160 -14.98 -13.56 36.95
CA SER A 160 -15.04 -14.20 38.27
C SER A 160 -14.02 -15.32 38.37
N GLY A 161 -13.31 -15.36 39.50
CA GLY A 161 -12.20 -16.28 39.73
C GLY A 161 -10.86 -15.81 39.14
N PHE A 162 -10.81 -14.63 38.50
CA PHE A 162 -9.58 -13.98 38.06
C PHE A 162 -9.38 -12.68 38.87
N PRO A 163 -8.17 -12.38 39.35
CA PRO A 163 -7.89 -11.06 39.89
C PRO A 163 -7.99 -9.99 38.79
N PRO A 164 -8.23 -8.71 39.16
CA PRO A 164 -8.26 -7.59 38.20
C PRO A 164 -6.98 -7.47 37.37
N SER A 165 -5.88 -8.01 37.89
CA SER A 165 -4.59 -8.14 37.23
C SER A 165 -4.00 -9.54 37.43
N ASN A 166 -3.61 -10.19 36.33
CA ASN A 166 -2.83 -11.42 36.36
C ASN A 166 -1.48 -11.18 35.68
N LEU A 167 -0.40 -11.45 36.40
CA LEU A 167 0.94 -11.58 35.85
C LEU A 167 1.24 -13.08 35.66
N LEU A 168 1.01 -13.62 34.47
CA LEU A 168 1.41 -15.00 34.17
C LEU A 168 2.90 -15.03 33.79
N ARG A 169 3.72 -15.65 34.64
CA ARG A 169 5.08 -16.14 34.30
C ARG A 169 4.96 -17.51 33.59
N PRO A 170 5.97 -17.92 32.80
CA PRO A 170 5.76 -18.77 31.64
C PRO A 170 5.45 -20.23 32.00
N GLU A 171 4.72 -20.86 31.07
CA GLU A 171 4.44 -22.29 30.87
C GLU A 171 3.14 -22.85 31.47
N SER A 172 2.14 -23.08 30.59
CA SER A 172 1.53 -24.42 30.41
C SER A 172 0.53 -24.56 29.23
N ASP A 173 0.55 -23.75 28.16
CA ASP A 173 -0.42 -23.91 27.04
C ASP A 173 0.13 -23.72 25.60
N GLY A 174 1.45 -23.79 25.39
CA GLY A 174 1.98 -24.33 24.13
C GLY A 174 2.28 -23.38 22.96
N VAL A 175 2.25 -22.05 23.13
CA VAL A 175 2.77 -21.12 22.10
C VAL A 175 3.52 -19.95 22.77
N GLY A 176 4.78 -20.18 23.12
CA GLY A 176 5.63 -19.24 23.85
C GLY A 176 6.11 -18.07 22.98
N THR A 177 5.84 -16.83 23.42
CA THR A 177 6.36 -15.60 22.78
C THR A 177 7.09 -14.65 23.75
N ASN A 178 7.51 -15.10 24.94
CA ASN A 178 8.27 -14.27 25.90
C ASN A 178 7.66 -12.87 26.21
N GLN A 179 6.35 -12.70 26.18
CA GLN A 179 5.69 -11.38 26.37
C GLN A 179 4.62 -11.41 27.48
N TYR A 180 4.60 -10.34 28.28
CA TYR A 180 3.69 -10.12 29.40
C TYR A 180 2.22 -10.16 28.94
N ILE A 181 1.39 -10.99 29.57
CA ILE A 181 -0.03 -11.13 29.26
C ILE A 181 -0.85 -10.41 30.32
N TRP A 182 -1.54 -9.36 29.91
CA TRP A 182 -2.55 -8.67 30.70
C TRP A 182 -3.91 -8.93 30.06
N HIS A 183 -4.93 -9.23 30.85
CA HIS A 183 -6.21 -9.71 30.34
C HIS A 183 -7.36 -9.09 31.13
N THR A 184 -8.15 -8.27 30.46
CA THR A 184 -9.57 -8.13 30.84
C THR A 184 -10.30 -9.22 30.07
N ALA A 185 -10.98 -10.15 30.75
CA ALA A 185 -12.03 -10.92 30.12
C ALA A 185 -13.20 -10.97 31.05
N TRP A 186 -14.36 -11.30 30.50
CA TRP A 186 -15.57 -11.49 31.25
C TRP A 186 -16.05 -12.93 31.14
N SER A 187 -16.19 -13.55 32.31
CA SER A 187 -17.31 -14.44 32.59
C SER A 187 -17.75 -14.25 34.06
N ASN A 188 -18.87 -13.52 34.19
CA ASN A 188 -19.77 -13.38 35.34
C ASN A 188 -19.18 -13.28 36.77
N PRO A 189 -18.91 -12.05 37.25
CA PRO A 189 -19.53 -11.49 38.46
C PRO A 189 -20.19 -10.11 38.16
N ALA A 190 -20.76 -9.45 39.17
CA ALA A 190 -21.79 -8.39 39.08
C ALA A 190 -21.66 -7.38 37.90
N PRO A 191 -22.77 -7.08 37.17
CA PRO A 191 -22.77 -6.14 36.06
C PRO A 191 -22.36 -4.73 36.49
N LEU A 192 -21.68 -4.00 35.60
CA LEU A 192 -21.36 -2.59 35.83
C LEU A 192 -22.66 -1.78 35.99
N PRO A 193 -22.67 -0.66 36.72
CA PRO A 193 -23.84 0.22 36.73
C PRO A 193 -24.21 0.64 35.31
N ALA A 194 -25.51 0.82 35.04
CA ALA A 194 -25.95 1.25 33.71
C ALA A 194 -25.26 2.56 33.29
N ASN A 195 -24.88 2.65 32.01
CA ASN A 195 -24.13 3.78 31.42
C ASN A 195 -22.72 3.96 32.01
N THR A 196 -22.09 2.89 32.49
CA THR A 196 -20.68 2.91 32.92
C THR A 196 -19.83 2.18 31.90
N ASP A 197 -18.90 2.89 31.28
CA ASP A 197 -17.99 2.29 30.32
C ASP A 197 -16.96 1.39 31.01
N PRO A 198 -16.66 0.21 30.46
CA PRO A 198 -15.57 -0.61 30.96
C PRO A 198 -14.23 0.07 30.67
N TYR A 199 -13.30 -0.02 31.62
CA TYR A 199 -11.96 0.49 31.46
C TYR A 199 -10.89 -0.42 32.05
N LEU A 200 -9.71 -0.34 31.44
CA LEU A 200 -8.45 -0.77 32.02
C LEU A 200 -7.71 0.46 32.53
N GLN A 201 -7.30 0.44 33.79
CA GLN A 201 -6.48 1.49 34.37
C GLN A 201 -5.08 0.96 34.65
N VAL A 202 -4.09 1.78 34.35
CA VAL A 202 -2.69 1.46 34.60
C VAL A 202 -2.02 2.58 35.41
N HIS A 203 -1.13 2.18 36.31
CA HIS A 203 -0.28 3.04 37.10
C HIS A 203 1.18 2.82 36.68
N LEU A 204 1.81 3.85 36.14
CA LEU A 204 3.19 3.88 35.67
C LEU A 204 4.12 4.24 36.84
N ASN A 205 5.33 3.66 36.84
CA ASN A 205 6.30 3.90 37.91
C ASN A 205 6.87 5.33 37.90
N GLN A 206 6.76 6.03 36.77
CA GLN A 206 7.21 7.41 36.57
C GLN A 206 6.22 8.15 35.67
N PRO A 207 6.13 9.49 35.77
CA PRO A 207 5.31 10.27 34.86
C PRO A 207 5.82 10.17 33.42
N GLU A 208 4.94 9.86 32.47
CA GLU A 208 5.25 9.78 31.04
C GLU A 208 4.49 10.88 30.28
N THR A 209 5.11 11.42 29.23
CA THR A 209 4.51 12.42 28.32
C THR A 209 4.04 11.81 27.02
N ASP A 210 4.67 10.72 26.60
CA ASP A 210 4.51 10.13 25.27
C ASP A 210 4.50 8.61 25.42
N ILE A 211 3.44 7.97 24.90
CA ILE A 211 3.27 6.53 25.01
C ILE A 211 2.86 5.89 23.68
N ILE A 212 3.14 4.61 23.58
CA ILE A 212 2.54 3.68 22.62
C ILE A 212 2.04 2.48 23.42
N PHE A 213 0.86 1.95 23.11
CA PHE A 213 0.40 0.69 23.69
C PHE A 213 0.20 -0.38 22.62
N THR A 214 0.27 -1.63 23.06
CA THR A 214 -0.05 -2.80 22.24
C THR A 214 -1.08 -3.66 22.92
N MET A 215 -1.94 -4.31 22.14
CA MET A 215 -2.87 -5.31 22.62
C MET A 215 -3.06 -6.41 21.59
N ILE A 216 -3.63 -7.52 22.01
CA ILE A 216 -4.19 -8.54 21.15
C ILE A 216 -5.70 -8.52 21.31
N GLY A 217 -6.38 -8.14 20.23
CA GLY A 217 -7.82 -8.29 20.08
C GLY A 217 -8.18 -9.77 19.95
N THR A 218 -9.26 -10.17 20.62
CA THR A 218 -9.82 -11.52 20.51
C THR A 218 -11.34 -11.48 20.60
N THR A 219 -11.98 -12.45 19.96
CA THR A 219 -13.43 -12.72 20.05
C THR A 219 -13.71 -14.12 20.63
N TRP A 220 -12.77 -14.68 21.41
CA TRP A 220 -12.89 -16.03 21.97
C TRP A 220 -14.20 -16.22 22.77
N GLY A 221 -15.06 -17.10 22.25
CA GLY A 221 -16.34 -17.45 22.88
C GLY A 221 -17.40 -16.36 22.77
N SER A 222 -18.51 -16.52 23.51
CA SER A 222 -19.66 -15.60 23.50
C SER A 222 -19.50 -14.36 24.39
N ALA A 223 -18.43 -14.26 25.19
CA ALA A 223 -18.35 -13.27 26.27
C ALA A 223 -17.16 -12.30 26.18
N ASN A 224 -16.31 -12.37 25.15
CA ASN A 224 -15.13 -11.50 24.99
C ASN A 224 -15.14 -10.81 23.63
N ASP A 225 -15.05 -9.48 23.58
CA ASP A 225 -15.08 -8.73 22.32
C ASP A 225 -13.94 -7.71 22.22
N THR A 226 -13.51 -7.43 20.99
CA THR A 226 -12.35 -6.59 20.72
C THR A 226 -12.75 -5.11 20.68
N PRO A 227 -12.06 -4.21 21.40
CA PRO A 227 -12.31 -2.77 21.34
C PRO A 227 -12.09 -2.19 19.93
N THR A 228 -13.00 -1.32 19.52
CA THR A 228 -12.91 -0.53 18.28
C THR A 228 -12.88 0.97 18.53
N ASP A 229 -13.29 1.39 19.73
CA ASP A 229 -13.38 2.78 20.14
C ASP A 229 -12.92 2.87 21.61
N VAL A 230 -11.82 3.60 21.84
CA VAL A 230 -11.17 3.75 23.15
C VAL A 230 -10.79 5.20 23.38
N ILE A 231 -11.23 5.75 24.51
CA ILE A 231 -10.75 7.02 25.05
C ILE A 231 -9.61 6.74 26.02
N ILE A 232 -8.51 7.48 25.87
CA ILE A 232 -7.36 7.44 26.77
C ILE A 232 -7.43 8.66 27.66
N GLU A 233 -7.60 8.42 28.95
CA GLU A 233 -7.58 9.46 29.98
C GLU A 233 -6.28 9.38 30.78
N ALA A 234 -5.77 10.52 31.24
CA ALA A 234 -4.55 10.62 32.02
C ALA A 234 -4.75 11.45 33.30
N ALA A 235 -4.09 11.03 34.37
CA ALA A 235 -4.10 11.68 35.68
C ALA A 235 -2.78 11.40 36.43
N ASN A 236 -2.57 12.08 37.56
CA ASN A 236 -1.43 11.82 38.46
C ASN A 236 -1.84 11.10 39.75
N LEU A 237 -3.14 10.87 39.95
CA LEU A 237 -3.69 10.04 41.01
C LEU A 237 -4.93 9.29 40.46
N PRO A 238 -5.18 8.05 40.92
CA PRO A 238 -6.33 7.23 40.49
C PRO A 238 -7.71 7.90 40.61
N ASP A 239 -7.87 8.77 41.61
CA ASP A 239 -9.13 9.43 41.99
C ASP A 239 -9.18 10.93 41.59
N ASP A 240 -8.24 11.40 40.77
CA ASP A 240 -8.18 12.79 40.33
C ASP A 240 -9.16 13.10 39.18
N ASN A 241 -9.27 14.38 38.81
CA ASN A 241 -9.94 14.77 37.57
C ASN A 241 -9.12 14.27 36.36
N TRP A 242 -9.58 13.17 35.78
CA TRP A 242 -9.04 12.58 34.57
C TRP A 242 -9.16 13.54 33.37
N THR A 243 -8.07 13.71 32.64
CA THR A 243 -8.02 14.51 31.41
C THR A 243 -8.01 13.59 30.22
N GLU A 244 -8.89 13.80 29.24
CA GLU A 244 -8.84 13.09 27.97
C GLU A 244 -7.58 13.47 27.21
N ALA A 245 -6.69 12.50 26.99
CA ALA A 245 -5.45 12.67 26.24
C ALA A 245 -5.65 12.39 24.75
N GLU A 246 -6.38 11.33 24.41
CA GLU A 246 -6.58 10.89 23.03
C GLU A 246 -7.88 10.07 22.87
N HIS A 247 -8.49 10.11 21.69
CA HIS A 247 -9.67 9.32 21.36
C HIS A 247 -9.42 8.48 20.10
N LEU A 248 -9.19 7.19 20.30
CA LEU A 248 -8.94 6.24 19.23
C LEU A 248 -10.26 5.65 18.73
N THR A 249 -10.60 5.90 17.47
CA THR A 249 -11.79 5.35 16.81
C THR A 249 -11.41 4.43 15.65
N GLY A 250 -12.25 3.43 15.36
CA GLY A 250 -12.01 2.49 14.25
C GLY A 250 -10.82 1.55 14.47
N MET A 251 -10.41 1.34 15.72
CA MET A 251 -9.39 0.34 16.05
C MET A 251 -9.86 -1.03 15.56
N ASN A 252 -9.01 -1.79 14.87
CA ASN A 252 -9.33 -3.15 14.40
C ASN A 252 -10.65 -3.25 13.60
N ALA A 253 -11.07 -2.20 12.86
CA ALA A 253 -12.37 -2.14 12.19
C ALA A 253 -12.59 -3.26 11.15
N ASP A 254 -11.52 -3.80 10.58
CA ASP A 254 -11.56 -4.88 9.57
C ASP A 254 -11.52 -6.29 10.20
N PHE A 255 -11.51 -6.40 11.53
CA PHE A 255 -11.42 -7.67 12.23
C PHE A 255 -12.74 -8.46 12.11
N THR A 256 -12.70 -9.59 11.39
CA THR A 256 -13.91 -10.39 11.06
C THR A 256 -13.89 -11.83 11.58
N GLY A 257 -12.96 -12.19 12.48
CA GLY A 257 -12.66 -13.59 12.81
C GLY A 257 -12.50 -13.95 14.30
N TYR A 258 -12.11 -15.21 14.55
CA TYR A 258 -11.85 -15.83 15.87
C TYR A 258 -10.34 -15.93 16.23
N SER A 259 -9.45 -15.34 15.43
CA SER A 259 -7.99 -15.42 15.62
C SER A 259 -7.46 -14.19 16.35
N PRO A 260 -6.44 -14.30 17.24
CA PRO A 260 -5.84 -13.12 17.87
C PRO A 260 -5.29 -12.14 16.82
N ASP A 261 -5.69 -10.87 16.88
CA ASP A 261 -5.15 -9.80 16.04
C ASP A 261 -4.35 -8.80 16.88
N ARG A 262 -3.14 -8.44 16.42
CA ARG A 262 -2.24 -7.57 17.16
C ARG A 262 -2.53 -6.12 16.79
N TYR A 263 -2.90 -5.33 17.77
CA TYR A 263 -3.04 -3.88 17.63
C TYR A 263 -1.86 -3.17 18.30
N GLN A 264 -1.28 -2.20 17.61
CA GLN A 264 -0.38 -1.21 18.17
C GLN A 264 -1.02 0.16 17.97
N SER A 265 -1.06 0.98 19.01
CA SER A 265 -1.55 2.34 18.91
C SER A 265 -0.63 3.21 18.06
N PRO A 266 -1.13 4.31 17.48
CA PRO A 266 -0.26 5.42 17.11
C PRO A 266 0.50 5.95 18.34
N HIS A 267 1.44 6.86 18.12
CA HIS A 267 1.96 7.70 19.19
C HIS A 267 0.82 8.47 19.84
N ILE A 268 0.84 8.49 21.17
CA ILE A 268 -0.13 9.23 21.98
C ILE A 268 0.67 10.26 22.79
N ALA A 269 0.48 11.53 22.45
CA ALA A 269 0.98 12.65 23.24
C ALA A 269 0.00 12.92 24.38
N LEU A 270 0.42 12.71 25.62
CA LEU A 270 -0.42 12.94 26.79
C LEU A 270 -0.56 14.42 27.14
N GLY A 271 0.28 15.29 26.55
CA GLY A 271 0.26 16.74 26.74
C GLY A 271 0.94 17.24 28.02
N ALA A 272 1.18 16.35 28.99
CA ALA A 272 1.99 16.57 30.19
C ALA A 272 2.49 15.22 30.74
N GLY A 273 3.30 15.24 31.81
CA GLY A 273 3.75 14.02 32.48
C GLY A 273 2.67 13.45 33.39
N TYR A 274 2.27 12.19 33.16
CA TYR A 274 1.23 11.49 33.92
C TYR A 274 1.66 10.10 34.39
N THR A 275 1.25 9.72 35.61
CA THR A 275 1.50 8.39 36.18
C THR A 275 0.32 7.43 36.05
N ASP A 276 -0.89 7.92 35.83
CA ASP A 276 -2.08 7.09 35.82
C ASP A 276 -2.81 7.26 34.48
N LEU A 277 -3.09 6.16 33.80
CA LEU A 277 -3.78 6.14 32.51
C LEU A 277 -5.01 5.25 32.58
N ARG A 278 -6.07 5.64 31.89
CA ARG A 278 -7.30 4.85 31.76
C ARG A 278 -7.68 4.68 30.31
N PHE A 279 -7.87 3.43 29.90
CA PHE A 279 -8.32 3.04 28.56
C PHE A 279 -9.80 2.70 28.65
N VAL A 280 -10.64 3.70 28.39
CA VAL A 280 -12.10 3.62 28.48
C VAL A 280 -12.67 3.13 27.15
N VAL A 281 -13.25 1.93 27.14
CA VAL A 281 -13.77 1.32 25.91
C VAL A 281 -15.21 1.77 25.68
N LYS A 282 -15.46 2.42 24.54
CA LYS A 282 -16.79 2.91 24.15
C LYS A 282 -17.52 1.94 23.23
N GLN A 283 -16.79 1.24 22.35
CA GLN A 283 -17.36 0.29 21.39
C GLN A 283 -16.45 -0.91 21.13
N THR A 284 -17.05 -1.99 20.66
CA THR A 284 -16.38 -3.24 20.28
C THR A 284 -16.81 -3.71 18.90
N VAL A 285 -16.14 -4.72 18.34
CA VAL A 285 -16.40 -5.22 16.97
C VAL A 285 -17.83 -5.76 16.78
N ASN A 286 -18.37 -6.51 17.75
CA ASN A 286 -19.63 -7.23 17.62
C ASN A 286 -20.82 -6.55 18.33
N VAL A 287 -21.01 -5.24 18.12
CA VAL A 287 -22.10 -4.45 18.76
C VAL A 287 -23.52 -4.98 18.55
N ALA A 288 -23.77 -5.79 17.51
CA ALA A 288 -25.09 -6.30 17.18
C ALA A 288 -25.49 -7.59 17.93
N LYS A 289 -24.56 -8.21 18.68
CA LYS A 289 -24.80 -9.50 19.33
C LYS A 289 -25.18 -9.31 20.80
N ALA A 290 -26.43 -9.64 21.13
CA ALA A 290 -26.99 -9.42 22.46
C ALA A 290 -26.28 -10.19 23.60
N ASP A 291 -25.51 -11.24 23.29
CA ASP A 291 -24.68 -11.98 24.26
C ASP A 291 -23.36 -11.28 24.60
N ARG A 292 -23.06 -10.13 23.97
CA ARG A 292 -21.85 -9.33 24.17
C ARG A 292 -22.02 -8.18 25.17
N TYR A 293 -23.17 -8.12 25.84
CA TYR A 293 -23.48 -7.09 26.81
C TYR A 293 -23.92 -7.72 28.13
N ASP A 294 -23.60 -7.05 29.24
CA ASP A 294 -24.11 -7.42 30.55
C ASP A 294 -25.61 -7.09 30.70
N ALA A 295 -26.20 -7.49 31.83
CA ALA A 295 -27.62 -7.25 32.10
C ALA A 295 -28.02 -5.76 32.17
N ASN A 296 -27.04 -4.86 32.29
CA ASN A 296 -27.24 -3.40 32.32
C ASN A 296 -26.88 -2.73 30.98
N GLY A 297 -26.51 -3.51 29.96
CA GLY A 297 -26.21 -3.03 28.61
C GLY A 297 -24.76 -2.56 28.43
N ASN A 298 -23.83 -2.91 29.33
CA ASN A 298 -22.41 -2.56 29.19
C ASN A 298 -21.67 -3.65 28.39
N PRO A 299 -20.76 -3.30 27.48
CA PRO A 299 -20.10 -4.27 26.60
C PRO A 299 -19.08 -5.13 27.36
N PHE A 300 -18.97 -6.40 26.96
CA PHE A 300 -17.88 -7.25 27.40
C PHE A 300 -16.62 -7.04 26.54
N VAL A 301 -15.52 -6.63 27.17
CA VAL A 301 -14.30 -6.22 26.47
C VAL A 301 -13.11 -7.09 26.83
N ALA A 302 -12.28 -7.40 25.81
CA ALA A 302 -11.02 -8.09 25.98
C ALA A 302 -9.83 -7.28 25.49
N LEU A 303 -9.05 -6.78 26.45
CA LEU A 303 -7.72 -6.21 26.25
C LEU A 303 -6.69 -7.30 26.61
N GLY A 304 -6.43 -8.20 25.67
CA GLY A 304 -5.46 -9.28 25.84
C GLY A 304 -4.03 -8.82 25.57
N ARG A 305 -3.04 -9.34 26.30
CA ARG A 305 -1.60 -9.02 26.14
C ARG A 305 -1.31 -7.50 26.07
N PHE A 306 -2.05 -6.75 26.88
CA PHE A 306 -1.97 -5.30 26.90
C PHE A 306 -0.64 -4.81 27.49
N GLN A 307 0.13 -3.99 26.78
CA GLN A 307 1.38 -3.42 27.30
C GLN A 307 1.46 -1.95 26.89
N VAL A 308 2.02 -1.10 27.75
CA VAL A 308 2.31 0.31 27.47
C VAL A 308 3.81 0.49 27.44
N TYR A 309 4.29 1.28 26.49
CA TYR A 309 5.69 1.59 26.29
C TYR A 309 5.89 3.10 26.31
N ARG A 310 7.06 3.54 26.78
CA ARG A 310 7.51 4.92 26.55
C ARG A 310 7.69 5.11 25.05
N ALA A 311 7.13 6.18 24.50
CA ALA A 311 7.37 6.57 23.13
C ALA A 311 8.53 7.56 23.06
N VAL A 312 9.48 7.30 22.16
CA VAL A 312 10.59 8.21 21.88
C VAL A 312 10.64 8.52 20.39
N GLU A 313 11.01 9.74 20.05
CA GLU A 313 11.30 10.11 18.67
C GLU A 313 12.54 9.34 18.18
N GLY A 314 12.42 8.69 17.02
CA GLY A 314 13.51 7.98 16.39
C GLY A 314 13.06 7.13 15.21
N GLU A 315 14.02 6.63 14.42
CA GLU A 315 13.75 5.60 13.42
C GLU A 315 12.95 4.44 14.04
N PRO A 316 11.98 3.84 13.33
CA PRO A 316 11.22 2.73 13.87
C PRO A 316 12.18 1.68 14.44
N ASP A 317 11.81 1.03 15.54
CA ASP A 317 12.56 -0.15 15.98
C ASP A 317 12.78 -1.04 14.75
N PRO A 318 13.98 -1.62 14.54
CA PRO A 318 14.15 -2.63 13.53
C PRO A 318 13.20 -3.77 13.90
N ILE A 319 11.99 -3.71 13.33
CA ILE A 319 11.10 -4.84 13.20
C ILE A 319 11.97 -5.86 12.49
N ASP A 320 12.19 -7.00 13.13
CA ASP A 320 12.95 -8.07 12.50
C ASP A 320 12.33 -8.22 11.11
N PRO A 321 13.09 -8.10 10.01
CA PRO A 321 12.55 -8.18 8.66
C PRO A 321 11.68 -9.44 8.41
N LYS A 322 11.71 -10.39 9.34
CA LYS A 322 10.87 -11.60 9.43
C LYS A 322 9.47 -11.44 10.04
N ASP A 323 9.18 -10.33 10.72
CA ASP A 323 7.91 -10.16 11.45
C ASP A 323 6.78 -9.61 10.56
N ASN A 324 7.11 -8.90 9.47
CA ASN A 324 6.15 -8.35 8.52
C ASN A 324 6.69 -8.38 7.09
N ILE A 325 5.80 -8.67 6.13
CA ILE A 325 6.07 -8.59 4.68
C ILE A 325 5.20 -7.48 4.09
N ASN A 326 5.77 -6.59 3.27
CA ASN A 326 5.02 -5.53 2.61
C ASN A 326 5.08 -5.69 1.09
N LEU A 327 3.92 -5.85 0.45
CA LEU A 327 3.80 -6.08 -0.98
C LEU A 327 3.13 -4.88 -1.65
N LEU A 328 3.79 -4.30 -2.65
CA LEU A 328 3.20 -3.26 -3.50
C LEU A 328 3.10 -3.76 -4.92
N PHE A 329 1.93 -3.67 -5.53
CA PHE A 329 1.70 -4.11 -6.91
C PHE A 329 1.50 -2.90 -7.82
N ILE A 330 2.36 -2.76 -8.83
CA ILE A 330 2.23 -1.82 -9.94
C ILE A 330 1.64 -2.54 -11.13
N GLY A 331 0.58 -2.00 -11.72
CA GLY A 331 0.05 -2.57 -12.94
C GLY A 331 -1.22 -1.91 -13.45
N ASN A 332 -1.90 -2.57 -14.36
CA ASN A 332 -3.07 -2.00 -15.03
C ASN A 332 -4.39 -2.64 -14.56
N SER A 333 -5.41 -2.65 -15.42
CA SER A 333 -6.72 -3.27 -15.16
C SER A 333 -6.64 -4.74 -14.74
N ILE A 334 -5.61 -5.48 -15.19
CA ILE A 334 -5.40 -6.87 -14.81
C ILE A 334 -5.00 -6.96 -13.33
N THR A 335 -4.07 -6.11 -12.89
CA THR A 335 -3.64 -6.02 -11.48
C THR A 335 -4.76 -5.46 -10.61
N ALA A 336 -5.52 -4.47 -11.10
CA ALA A 336 -6.69 -3.93 -10.42
C ALA A 336 -7.82 -4.96 -10.23
N GLY A 337 -7.88 -5.98 -11.08
CA GLY A 337 -9.00 -6.95 -11.10
C GLY A 337 -10.27 -6.35 -11.68
N ALA A 338 -10.17 -5.48 -12.70
CA ALA A 338 -11.26 -4.62 -13.18
C ALA A 338 -12.53 -5.35 -13.62
N THR A 339 -12.44 -6.60 -14.09
CA THR A 339 -13.61 -7.40 -14.52
C THR A 339 -14.11 -8.38 -13.45
N LEU A 340 -13.49 -8.39 -12.28
CA LEU A 340 -13.87 -9.28 -11.18
C LEU A 340 -15.04 -8.67 -10.42
N SER A 341 -16.02 -9.50 -10.05
CA SER A 341 -17.20 -9.05 -9.32
C SER A 341 -16.88 -8.48 -7.95
N ASN A 342 -15.76 -8.90 -7.35
CA ASN A 342 -15.30 -8.41 -6.06
C ASN A 342 -13.77 -8.29 -6.04
N ALA A 343 -13.25 -7.23 -6.66
CA ALA A 343 -11.81 -7.00 -6.75
C ALA A 343 -11.09 -6.92 -5.39
N SER A 344 -11.76 -6.44 -4.33
CA SER A 344 -11.15 -6.35 -2.99
C SER A 344 -10.87 -7.71 -2.34
N THR A 345 -11.36 -8.81 -2.91
CA THR A 345 -11.09 -10.18 -2.45
C THR A 345 -10.50 -11.07 -3.54
N GLN A 346 -10.75 -10.76 -4.81
CA GLN A 346 -10.43 -11.63 -5.95
C GLN A 346 -9.27 -11.12 -6.80
N ALA A 347 -8.89 -9.84 -6.69
CA ALA A 347 -7.82 -9.29 -7.50
C ALA A 347 -6.50 -10.04 -7.24
N PRO A 348 -5.65 -10.22 -8.27
CA PRO A 348 -4.43 -11.00 -8.11
C PRO A 348 -3.52 -10.56 -6.94
N PRO A 349 -3.31 -9.24 -6.67
CA PRO A 349 -2.56 -8.79 -5.49
C PRO A 349 -3.14 -9.29 -4.15
N ILE A 350 -4.47 -9.28 -4.00
CA ILE A 350 -5.14 -9.66 -2.75
C ILE A 350 -5.02 -11.16 -2.53
N VAL A 351 -5.19 -11.96 -3.59
CA VAL A 351 -5.00 -13.41 -3.53
C VAL A 351 -3.53 -13.75 -3.28
N CYS A 352 -2.61 -13.01 -3.88
CA CYS A 352 -1.17 -13.19 -3.69
C CYS A 352 -0.76 -12.96 -2.23
N ARG A 353 -1.27 -11.90 -1.59
CA ARG A 353 -1.10 -11.65 -0.16
C ARG A 353 -1.50 -12.87 0.67
N ALA A 354 -2.72 -13.37 0.48
CA ALA A 354 -3.23 -14.51 1.25
C ALA A 354 -2.37 -15.78 1.07
N LEU A 355 -1.89 -16.04 -0.15
CA LEU A 355 -0.98 -17.18 -0.42
C LEU A 355 0.37 -17.03 0.28
N ILE A 356 0.92 -15.82 0.34
CA ILE A 356 2.20 -15.55 1.03
C ILE A 356 2.03 -15.68 2.54
N GLU A 357 0.93 -15.14 3.12
CA GLU A 357 0.62 -15.31 4.54
C GLU A 357 0.45 -16.78 4.92
N GLU A 358 -0.26 -17.56 4.11
CA GLU A 358 -0.44 -19.00 4.33
C GLU A 358 0.89 -19.78 4.25
N ALA A 359 1.75 -19.41 3.30
CA ALA A 359 3.03 -20.07 3.06
C ALA A 359 4.07 -19.80 4.16
N THR A 360 4.10 -18.58 4.69
CA THR A 360 5.12 -18.10 5.65
C THR A 360 4.63 -18.09 7.10
N GLY A 361 3.33 -17.88 7.30
CA GLY A 361 2.75 -17.56 8.61
C GLY A 361 3.09 -16.15 9.10
N VAL A 362 3.60 -15.28 8.23
CA VAL A 362 3.99 -13.89 8.53
C VAL A 362 2.91 -12.94 8.04
N THR A 363 2.59 -11.94 8.87
CA THR A 363 1.63 -10.88 8.51
C THR A 363 2.09 -10.19 7.23
N THR A 364 1.22 -10.13 6.22
CA THR A 364 1.56 -9.57 4.92
C THR A 364 0.64 -8.42 4.56
N ASN A 365 1.20 -7.24 4.40
CA ASN A 365 0.48 -6.04 3.96
C ASN A 365 0.49 -5.97 2.43
N VAL A 366 -0.61 -5.50 1.84
CA VAL A 366 -0.70 -5.36 0.37
C VAL A 366 -1.26 -4.01 -0.04
N TYR A 367 -0.60 -3.39 -1.00
CA TYR A 367 -1.16 -2.28 -1.77
C TYR A 367 -1.39 -2.74 -3.22
N ASN A 368 -2.66 -2.75 -3.64
CA ASN A 368 -3.01 -2.94 -5.04
C ASN A 368 -2.99 -1.59 -5.75
N GLY A 369 -1.85 -1.25 -6.35
CA GLY A 369 -1.69 -0.02 -7.11
C GLY A 369 -2.25 -0.10 -8.52
N GLY A 370 -2.92 -1.18 -8.94
CA GLY A 370 -3.38 -1.36 -10.32
C GLY A 370 -4.38 -0.30 -10.77
N HIS A 371 -4.15 0.31 -11.95
CA HIS A 371 -5.03 1.33 -12.52
C HIS A 371 -5.51 0.94 -13.93
N SER A 372 -6.81 0.83 -14.14
CA SER A 372 -7.40 0.51 -15.44
C SER A 372 -6.97 1.46 -16.55
N GLY A 373 -6.55 0.92 -17.69
CA GLY A 373 -6.12 1.70 -18.86
C GLY A 373 -4.72 2.31 -18.76
N ILE A 374 -4.02 2.21 -17.63
CA ILE A 374 -2.72 2.86 -17.47
C ILE A 374 -1.61 2.17 -18.28
N THR A 375 -0.69 2.97 -18.82
CA THR A 375 0.57 2.53 -19.47
C THR A 375 1.76 2.79 -18.53
N THR A 376 2.97 2.40 -18.93
CA THR A 376 4.20 2.78 -18.22
C THR A 376 4.34 4.28 -18.02
N TRP A 377 3.82 5.11 -18.94
CA TRP A 377 3.83 6.56 -18.83
C TRP A 377 3.12 7.08 -17.57
N GLY A 378 1.99 6.46 -17.19
CA GLY A 378 1.21 6.86 -16.02
C GLY A 378 1.92 6.58 -14.68
N TYR A 379 2.94 5.71 -14.70
CA TYR A 379 3.79 5.43 -13.55
C TYR A 379 5.15 6.14 -13.61
N LEU A 380 5.40 7.02 -14.58
CA LEU A 380 6.63 7.81 -14.55
C LEU A 380 6.67 8.72 -13.31
N PRO A 381 7.87 9.05 -12.77
CA PRO A 381 8.01 9.98 -11.67
C PRO A 381 7.30 11.31 -11.92
N GLY A 382 6.65 11.86 -10.89
CA GLY A 382 5.82 13.07 -10.99
C GLY A 382 4.37 12.79 -11.42
N ARG A 383 3.99 11.55 -11.67
CA ARG A 383 2.59 11.13 -11.90
C ARG A 383 1.93 10.64 -10.62
N ASP A 384 0.61 10.80 -10.55
CA ASP A 384 -0.20 10.45 -9.37
C ASP A 384 -0.04 8.98 -8.96
N ASP A 385 -0.04 8.05 -9.92
CA ASP A 385 0.06 6.62 -9.61
C ASP A 385 1.45 6.23 -9.09
N PHE A 386 2.51 6.87 -9.59
CA PHE A 386 3.85 6.71 -9.02
C PHE A 386 3.92 7.27 -7.59
N THR A 387 3.41 8.49 -7.39
CA THR A 387 3.35 9.14 -6.07
C THR A 387 2.60 8.29 -5.06
N ARG A 388 1.49 7.66 -5.46
CA ARG A 388 0.73 6.73 -4.62
C ARG A 388 1.54 5.50 -4.21
N ILE A 389 2.32 4.92 -5.12
CA ILE A 389 3.19 3.78 -4.79
C ILE A 389 4.23 4.18 -3.75
N ILE A 390 4.93 5.30 -3.94
CA ILE A 390 5.93 5.78 -2.98
C ILE A 390 5.30 6.08 -1.62
N ASN A 391 4.15 6.75 -1.60
CA ASN A 391 3.44 7.06 -0.35
C ASN A 391 3.02 5.78 0.39
N ASN A 392 2.49 4.78 -0.31
CA ASN A 392 2.14 3.51 0.32
C ASN A 392 3.37 2.73 0.80
N ALA A 393 4.49 2.78 0.07
CA ALA A 393 5.74 2.15 0.50
C ALA A 393 6.27 2.80 1.79
N ARG A 394 6.23 4.14 1.87
CA ARG A 394 6.57 4.90 3.09
C ARG A 394 5.63 4.58 4.25
N VAL A 395 4.32 4.52 3.99
CA VAL A 395 3.31 4.14 5.01
C VAL A 395 3.56 2.74 5.54
N PHE A 396 3.80 1.76 4.67
CA PHE A 396 4.12 0.39 5.08
C PHE A 396 5.42 0.33 5.87
N LYS A 397 6.48 1.01 5.44
CA LYS A 397 7.74 1.07 6.19
C LYS A 397 7.54 1.71 7.57
N LYS A 398 6.77 2.80 7.64
CA LYS A 398 6.52 3.53 8.90
C LYS A 398 5.64 2.74 9.87
N GLN A 399 4.54 2.16 9.40
CA GLN A 399 3.55 1.50 10.26
C GLN A 399 3.97 0.08 10.63
N ASN A 400 4.60 -0.63 9.70
CA ASN A 400 4.77 -2.08 9.78
C ASN A 400 6.23 -2.51 9.78
N GLY A 401 7.19 -1.60 9.51
CA GLY A 401 8.60 -1.94 9.30
C GLY A 401 8.75 -3.00 8.21
N GLY A 402 9.70 -3.92 8.36
CA GLY A 402 9.84 -5.09 7.47
C GLY A 402 10.33 -4.78 6.06
N LEU A 403 10.46 -5.83 5.23
CA LEU A 403 10.95 -5.74 3.86
C LEU A 403 9.85 -5.30 2.90
N ILE A 404 10.25 -4.58 1.85
CA ILE A 404 9.35 -4.10 0.80
C ILE A 404 9.63 -4.87 -0.49
N TYR A 405 8.61 -5.55 -1.00
CA TYR A 405 8.64 -6.21 -2.30
C TYR A 405 7.67 -5.51 -3.24
N ILE A 406 8.19 -5.03 -4.37
CA ILE A 406 7.41 -4.33 -5.39
C ILE A 406 7.25 -5.25 -6.60
N SER A 407 6.02 -5.61 -6.93
CA SER A 407 5.70 -6.44 -8.09
C SER A 407 5.18 -5.57 -9.23
N ILE A 408 5.84 -5.60 -10.39
CA ILE A 408 5.50 -4.76 -11.54
C ILE A 408 5.00 -5.65 -12.68
N MET A 409 3.78 -5.38 -13.19
CA MET A 409 3.30 -5.95 -14.45
C MET A 409 2.61 -4.87 -15.30
N LEU A 410 3.34 -4.34 -16.28
CA LEU A 410 2.91 -3.31 -17.23
C LEU A 410 3.27 -3.71 -18.65
N GLY A 411 2.67 -3.10 -19.67
CA GLY A 411 2.94 -3.40 -21.08
C GLY A 411 1.70 -3.72 -21.89
N THR A 412 0.65 -4.29 -21.28
CA THR A 412 -0.58 -4.63 -22.01
C THR A 412 -1.18 -3.40 -22.68
N ASN A 413 -1.37 -2.32 -21.93
CA ASN A 413 -1.93 -1.07 -22.43
C ASN A 413 -0.95 -0.30 -23.31
N ASP A 414 0.35 -0.34 -22.97
CA ASP A 414 1.44 0.20 -23.79
C ASP A 414 1.44 -0.40 -25.20
N SER A 415 1.02 -1.66 -25.30
CA SER A 415 0.97 -2.39 -26.55
C SER A 415 -0.23 -2.04 -27.45
N ALA A 416 -1.22 -1.29 -26.95
CA ALA A 416 -2.38 -0.87 -27.74
C ALA A 416 -1.95 -0.04 -28.96
N CYS A 417 -2.60 -0.25 -30.11
CA CYS A 417 -2.33 0.48 -31.34
C CYS A 417 -2.86 1.92 -31.32
N THR A 418 -3.96 2.19 -30.61
CA THR A 418 -4.54 3.52 -30.48
C THR A 418 -5.20 3.72 -29.11
N THR A 419 -5.61 4.95 -28.82
CA THR A 419 -6.61 5.38 -27.79
C THR A 419 -6.25 5.26 -26.31
N THR A 420 -5.24 4.49 -25.94
CA THR A 420 -4.73 4.54 -24.56
C THR A 420 -3.71 5.67 -24.40
N GLU A 421 -3.83 6.49 -23.36
CA GLU A 421 -2.87 7.57 -23.10
C GLU A 421 -1.44 7.03 -22.96
N GLY A 422 -0.53 7.59 -23.75
CA GLY A 422 0.86 7.13 -23.85
C GLY A 422 1.09 5.95 -24.79
N ALA A 423 0.05 5.31 -25.35
CA ALA A 423 0.19 4.21 -26.33
C ALA A 423 -0.06 4.66 -27.78
N PRO A 424 0.52 4.00 -28.80
CA PRO A 424 1.43 2.86 -28.71
C PRO A 424 2.82 3.25 -28.20
N VAL A 425 3.41 2.39 -27.38
CA VAL A 425 4.79 2.58 -26.89
C VAL A 425 5.74 1.72 -27.71
N SER A 426 6.89 2.26 -28.12
CA SER A 426 7.93 1.46 -28.78
C SER A 426 8.67 0.58 -27.75
N PRO A 427 9.28 -0.57 -28.13
CA PRO A 427 10.03 -1.38 -27.18
C PRO A 427 11.15 -0.62 -26.45
N ASP A 428 11.85 0.26 -27.16
CA ASP A 428 12.91 1.11 -26.57
C ASP A 428 12.32 2.08 -25.53
N THR A 429 11.24 2.79 -25.89
CA THR A 429 10.55 3.71 -24.95
C THR A 429 9.94 2.98 -23.75
N TYR A 430 9.40 1.77 -23.96
CA TYR A 430 8.88 0.94 -22.88
C TYR A 430 10.01 0.59 -21.90
N ALA A 431 11.17 0.17 -22.43
CA ALA A 431 12.34 -0.14 -21.61
C ALA A 431 12.84 1.10 -20.84
N ASP A 432 12.93 2.27 -21.49
CA ASP A 432 13.33 3.52 -20.85
C ASP A 432 12.36 3.93 -19.74
N ASN A 433 11.05 3.77 -19.95
CA ASN A 433 10.06 4.03 -18.93
C ASN A 433 10.21 3.08 -17.73
N ILE A 434 10.35 1.76 -17.98
CA ILE A 434 10.54 0.78 -16.90
C ILE A 434 11.83 1.06 -16.11
N ARG A 435 12.94 1.38 -16.78
CA ARG A 435 14.19 1.79 -16.09
C ARG A 435 13.99 3.04 -15.26
N THR A 436 13.29 4.05 -15.79
CA THR A 436 13.01 5.29 -15.06
C THR A 436 12.18 5.03 -13.81
N ILE A 437 11.15 4.19 -13.91
CA ILE A 437 10.34 3.74 -12.77
C ILE A 437 11.22 3.04 -11.74
N ILE A 438 11.99 2.02 -12.16
CA ILE A 438 12.87 1.24 -11.28
C ILE A 438 13.89 2.14 -10.58
N ASN A 439 14.59 2.99 -11.32
CA ASN A 439 15.58 3.91 -10.75
C ASN A 439 14.98 4.78 -9.65
N LYS A 440 13.78 5.35 -9.90
CA LYS A 440 13.14 6.19 -8.90
C LYS A 440 12.58 5.39 -7.73
N LEU A 441 12.10 4.17 -7.94
CA LEU A 441 11.70 3.27 -6.85
C LEU A 441 12.88 2.94 -5.94
N LEU A 442 14.05 2.60 -6.51
CA LEU A 442 15.26 2.31 -5.76
C LEU A 442 15.85 3.55 -5.09
N GLU A 443 15.70 4.74 -5.68
CA GLU A 443 16.08 6.00 -5.03
C GLU A 443 15.18 6.32 -3.83
N SER A 444 13.86 6.20 -4.00
CA SER A 444 12.87 6.57 -2.98
C SER A 444 12.67 5.49 -1.91
N VAL A 445 12.96 4.23 -2.22
CA VAL A 445 12.83 3.06 -1.35
C VAL A 445 14.05 2.14 -1.51
N PRO A 446 15.23 2.52 -0.98
CA PRO A 446 16.50 1.83 -1.27
C PRO A 446 16.56 0.35 -0.91
N ASP A 447 15.82 -0.07 0.11
CA ASP A 447 15.85 -1.45 0.62
C ASP A 447 14.81 -2.36 -0.06
N CYS A 448 14.11 -1.89 -1.10
CA CYS A 448 13.12 -2.73 -1.77
C CYS A 448 13.75 -3.76 -2.71
N LYS A 449 13.02 -4.86 -2.92
CA LYS A 449 13.25 -5.80 -4.03
C LYS A 449 12.12 -5.70 -5.03
N ILE A 450 12.45 -5.74 -6.31
CA ILE A 450 11.49 -5.55 -7.40
C ILE A 450 11.33 -6.86 -8.16
N LEU A 451 10.12 -7.40 -8.21
CA LEU A 451 9.76 -8.51 -9.10
C LEU A 451 9.16 -7.95 -10.39
N LEU A 452 9.90 -8.08 -11.49
CA LEU A 452 9.48 -7.63 -12.81
C LEU A 452 8.77 -8.78 -13.54
N ASN A 453 7.44 -8.73 -13.60
CA ASN A 453 6.62 -9.75 -14.22
C ASN A 453 6.42 -9.52 -15.71
N TYR A 454 6.40 -10.63 -16.45
CA TYR A 454 6.07 -10.62 -17.87
C TYR A 454 4.54 -10.46 -18.08
N PRO A 455 4.09 -9.61 -19.01
CA PRO A 455 2.67 -9.46 -19.32
C PRO A 455 2.04 -10.75 -19.86
N ILE A 456 0.82 -11.07 -19.43
CA ILE A 456 0.10 -12.24 -19.92
C ILE A 456 -0.37 -12.07 -21.37
N TRP A 457 -0.59 -13.18 -22.07
CA TRP A 457 -1.19 -13.20 -23.41
C TRP A 457 -2.62 -12.61 -23.40
N TYR A 458 -3.02 -11.97 -24.49
CA TYR A 458 -4.42 -11.65 -24.78
C TYR A 458 -4.78 -12.07 -26.22
N SER A 459 -6.08 -12.16 -26.53
CA SER A 459 -6.51 -12.63 -27.85
C SER A 459 -6.22 -11.65 -28.99
N PRO A 460 -5.91 -12.13 -30.21
CA PRO A 460 -5.66 -11.25 -31.36
C PRO A 460 -6.91 -10.50 -31.87
N SER A 461 -8.08 -10.72 -31.25
CA SER A 461 -9.32 -9.97 -31.46
C SER A 461 -9.57 -8.88 -30.40
N THR A 462 -8.62 -8.62 -29.49
CA THR A 462 -8.79 -7.64 -28.41
C THR A 462 -8.97 -6.24 -28.97
N TYR A 463 -10.19 -5.74 -28.87
CA TYR A 463 -10.57 -4.38 -29.24
C TYR A 463 -11.79 -3.96 -28.40
N ASN A 464 -11.53 -3.19 -27.34
CA ASN A 464 -12.53 -2.61 -26.45
C ASN A 464 -12.57 -1.09 -26.64
N GLY A 465 -12.48 -0.30 -25.56
CA GLY A 465 -12.21 1.13 -25.67
C GLY A 465 -10.86 1.44 -26.32
N ALA A 466 -9.88 0.53 -26.20
CA ALA A 466 -8.61 0.56 -26.89
C ALA A 466 -8.49 -0.56 -27.93
N MET A 467 -7.77 -0.28 -29.02
CA MET A 467 -7.56 -1.22 -30.12
C MET A 467 -6.18 -1.88 -29.99
N TYR A 468 -6.14 -3.20 -29.87
CA TYR A 468 -4.90 -3.97 -29.69
C TYR A 468 -4.65 -4.88 -30.90
N LEU A 469 -5.56 -5.83 -31.14
CA LEU A 469 -5.50 -6.80 -32.23
C LEU A 469 -4.16 -7.60 -32.24
N GLN A 470 -3.88 -8.30 -33.34
CA GLN A 470 -2.61 -9.02 -33.52
C GLN A 470 -1.39 -8.10 -33.45
N GLU A 471 -1.48 -6.90 -34.03
CA GLU A 471 -0.36 -5.95 -34.06
C GLU A 471 0.07 -5.53 -32.64
N GLY A 472 -0.89 -5.20 -31.77
CA GLY A 472 -0.59 -4.94 -30.38
C GLY A 472 -0.05 -6.19 -29.67
N LEU A 473 -0.58 -7.38 -29.98
CA LEU A 473 -0.11 -8.62 -29.33
C LEU A 473 1.36 -8.90 -29.67
N ASP A 474 1.74 -8.67 -30.93
CA ASP A 474 3.12 -8.77 -31.41
C ASP A 474 4.03 -7.74 -30.71
N ARG A 475 3.51 -6.52 -30.51
CA ARG A 475 4.19 -5.46 -29.74
C ARG A 475 4.34 -5.82 -28.27
N LEU A 476 3.32 -6.40 -27.64
CA LEU A 476 3.41 -6.85 -26.24
C LEU A 476 4.52 -7.90 -26.07
N ARG A 477 4.61 -8.83 -27.01
CA ARG A 477 5.64 -9.87 -26.98
C ARG A 477 7.04 -9.31 -27.23
N SER A 478 7.18 -8.24 -28.01
CA SER A 478 8.48 -7.63 -28.28
C SER A 478 9.11 -6.93 -27.07
N TYR A 479 8.36 -6.66 -26.00
CA TYR A 479 8.91 -6.13 -24.75
C TYR A 479 9.71 -7.16 -23.93
N TYR A 480 9.50 -8.46 -24.15
CA TYR A 480 10.10 -9.51 -23.32
C TYR A 480 11.64 -9.49 -23.28
N PRO A 481 12.36 -9.37 -24.41
CA PRO A 481 13.83 -9.27 -24.40
C PRO A 481 14.35 -8.05 -23.63
N TYR A 482 13.57 -6.96 -23.58
CA TYR A 482 13.94 -5.77 -22.82
C TYR A 482 13.71 -5.97 -21.32
N LEU A 483 12.65 -6.68 -20.93
CA LEU A 483 12.47 -7.10 -19.54
C LEU A 483 13.59 -8.03 -19.09
N ASP A 484 13.99 -8.98 -19.95
CA ASP A 484 15.13 -9.88 -19.70
C ASP A 484 16.41 -9.05 -19.45
N ALA A 485 16.72 -8.08 -20.34
CA ALA A 485 17.88 -7.21 -20.20
C ALA A 485 17.83 -6.34 -18.92
N ILE A 486 16.67 -5.75 -18.60
CA ILE A 486 16.51 -4.94 -17.40
C ILE A 486 16.74 -5.77 -16.13
N VAL A 487 16.31 -7.04 -16.07
CA VAL A 487 16.61 -7.88 -14.91
C VAL A 487 18.12 -8.10 -14.73
N GLU A 488 18.87 -8.21 -15.83
CA GLU A 488 20.34 -8.36 -15.77
C GLU A 488 21.07 -7.07 -15.39
N GLU A 489 20.42 -5.90 -15.53
CA GLU A 489 21.01 -4.58 -15.24
C GLU A 489 21.03 -4.23 -13.74
N TYR A 490 20.20 -4.86 -12.90
CA TYR A 490 20.00 -4.47 -11.50
C TYR A 490 20.02 -5.65 -10.53
N ASP A 491 20.84 -5.57 -9.48
CA ASP A 491 20.92 -6.61 -8.43
C ASP A 491 19.63 -6.78 -7.60
N GLN A 492 18.81 -5.72 -7.54
CA GLN A 492 17.58 -5.66 -6.75
C GLN A 492 16.33 -6.03 -7.57
N VAL A 493 16.49 -6.30 -8.86
CA VAL A 493 15.38 -6.62 -9.77
C VAL A 493 15.44 -8.10 -10.15
N TYR A 494 14.31 -8.78 -10.03
CA TYR A 494 14.19 -10.21 -10.24
C TYR A 494 13.13 -10.49 -11.29
N ALA A 495 13.38 -11.49 -12.14
CA ALA A 495 12.43 -11.90 -13.17
C ALA A 495 11.25 -12.66 -12.57
N GLY A 496 10.04 -12.34 -13.02
CA GLY A 496 8.87 -13.19 -12.83
C GLY A 496 8.89 -14.43 -13.73
N ASN A 497 7.80 -15.20 -13.73
CA ASN A 497 7.74 -16.42 -14.55
C ASN A 497 7.48 -16.11 -16.04
N ARG A 498 8.51 -16.31 -16.88
CA ARG A 498 8.44 -16.08 -18.32
C ARG A 498 7.42 -16.97 -19.05
N GLY A 499 7.13 -18.16 -18.52
CA GLY A 499 6.17 -19.12 -19.08
C GLY A 499 4.70 -18.74 -18.88
N VAL A 500 4.41 -17.61 -18.23
CA VAL A 500 3.05 -17.11 -18.03
C VAL A 500 2.32 -16.86 -19.35
N TRP A 501 3.05 -16.43 -20.40
CA TRP A 501 2.48 -16.19 -21.72
C TRP A 501 1.83 -17.44 -22.31
N GLU A 502 2.64 -18.48 -22.50
CA GLU A 502 2.19 -19.73 -23.13
C GLU A 502 1.14 -20.41 -22.26
N TYR A 503 1.24 -20.27 -20.94
CA TYR A 503 0.22 -20.79 -20.03
C TYR A 503 -1.14 -20.13 -20.28
N PHE A 504 -1.22 -18.80 -20.30
CA PHE A 504 -2.49 -18.11 -20.51
C PHE A 504 -3.00 -18.25 -21.95
N GLU A 505 -2.12 -18.23 -22.95
CA GLU A 505 -2.48 -18.48 -24.36
C GLU A 505 -3.20 -19.83 -24.54
N ASN A 506 -2.70 -20.87 -23.88
CA ASN A 506 -3.28 -22.21 -23.96
C ASN A 506 -4.49 -22.42 -23.05
N ASN A 507 -4.83 -21.47 -22.18
CA ASN A 507 -5.89 -21.60 -21.18
C ASN A 507 -6.90 -20.45 -21.26
N LYS A 508 -7.51 -20.26 -22.44
CA LYS A 508 -8.53 -19.21 -22.68
C LYS A 508 -9.70 -19.21 -21.69
N ALA A 509 -10.01 -20.36 -21.07
CA ALA A 509 -11.04 -20.48 -20.03
C ALA A 509 -10.70 -19.73 -18.73
N LEU A 510 -9.47 -19.25 -18.56
CA LEU A 510 -9.04 -18.41 -17.44
C LEU A 510 -9.35 -16.93 -17.65
N PHE A 511 -9.83 -16.55 -18.83
CA PHE A 511 -10.22 -15.18 -19.12
C PHE A 511 -11.73 -14.99 -18.99
N THR A 512 -12.11 -13.74 -18.73
CA THR A 512 -13.47 -13.27 -19.01
C THR A 512 -13.63 -13.19 -20.52
N ARG A 513 -14.73 -13.76 -21.04
CA ARG A 513 -15.08 -13.58 -22.45
C ARG A 513 -15.80 -12.25 -22.59
N GLU A 514 -15.13 -11.27 -23.18
CA GLU A 514 -15.61 -9.89 -23.28
C GLU A 514 -16.15 -9.60 -24.69
N ASN A 515 -17.14 -8.70 -24.77
CA ASN A 515 -17.66 -8.20 -26.04
C ASN A 515 -16.79 -7.02 -26.51
N GLY A 516 -16.25 -7.08 -27.71
CA GLY A 516 -15.46 -6.01 -28.31
C GLY A 516 -15.90 -5.62 -29.72
N ASN A 517 -15.27 -4.57 -30.23
CA ASN A 517 -15.55 -3.99 -31.55
C ASN A 517 -15.14 -4.93 -32.71
N ALA A 518 -14.25 -5.89 -32.46
CA ALA A 518 -13.84 -6.94 -33.40
C ALA A 518 -14.45 -8.32 -33.06
N GLY A 519 -15.55 -8.35 -32.29
CA GLY A 519 -16.16 -9.57 -31.77
C GLY A 519 -15.68 -9.91 -30.36
N TYR A 520 -15.83 -11.17 -29.95
CA TYR A 520 -15.40 -11.59 -28.62
C TYR A 520 -13.88 -11.56 -28.48
N PHE A 521 -13.39 -11.14 -27.31
CA PHE A 521 -11.98 -11.15 -26.98
C PHE A 521 -11.74 -11.65 -25.55
N TYR A 522 -10.47 -11.91 -25.24
CA TYR A 522 -9.95 -12.40 -23.98
C TYR A 522 -8.75 -11.55 -23.59
N LEU A 523 -8.92 -10.69 -22.59
CA LEU A 523 -7.88 -9.79 -22.08
C LEU A 523 -7.79 -9.89 -20.56
N HIS A 524 -8.92 -9.72 -19.88
CA HIS A 524 -8.93 -9.73 -18.43
C HIS A 524 -9.13 -11.15 -17.88
N PRO A 525 -8.32 -11.59 -16.90
CA PRO A 525 -8.56 -12.84 -16.20
C PRO A 525 -9.94 -12.84 -15.51
N ASN A 526 -10.62 -13.99 -15.53
CA ASN A 526 -11.75 -14.24 -14.63
C ASN A 526 -11.24 -14.64 -13.25
N VAL A 527 -12.12 -14.96 -12.29
CA VAL A 527 -11.73 -15.32 -10.92
C VAL A 527 -10.69 -16.45 -10.87
N ASN A 528 -10.82 -17.49 -11.71
CA ASN A 528 -9.85 -18.58 -11.76
C ASN A 528 -8.53 -18.14 -12.39
N GLY A 529 -8.57 -17.30 -13.43
CA GLY A 529 -7.37 -16.73 -14.02
C GLY A 529 -6.64 -15.78 -13.09
N ALA A 530 -7.37 -14.95 -12.34
CA ALA A 530 -6.80 -14.02 -11.36
C ALA A 530 -6.12 -14.77 -10.22
N LYS A 531 -6.77 -15.81 -9.68
CA LYS A 531 -6.16 -16.73 -8.71
C LYS A 531 -4.90 -17.38 -9.28
N ARG A 532 -4.99 -17.87 -10.51
CA ARG A 532 -3.87 -18.54 -11.18
C ARG A 532 -2.70 -17.60 -11.42
N LEU A 533 -2.95 -16.34 -11.77
CA LEU A 533 -1.92 -15.32 -11.90
C LEU A 533 -1.27 -14.99 -10.54
N ALA A 534 -2.09 -14.88 -9.49
CA ALA A 534 -1.60 -14.67 -8.13
C ALA A 534 -0.69 -15.82 -7.66
N GLU A 535 -1.02 -17.08 -7.97
CA GLU A 535 -0.16 -18.23 -7.66
C GLU A 535 1.22 -18.14 -8.35
N ILE A 536 1.30 -17.58 -9.57
CA ILE A 536 2.57 -17.38 -10.29
C ILE A 536 3.42 -16.31 -9.62
N TRP A 537 2.80 -15.18 -9.29
CA TRP A 537 3.48 -14.07 -8.63
C TRP A 537 3.93 -14.46 -7.23
N ALA A 538 3.06 -15.11 -6.45
CA ALA A 538 3.36 -15.57 -5.11
C ALA A 538 4.55 -16.53 -5.10
N LYS A 539 4.63 -17.47 -6.05
CA LYS A 539 5.80 -18.37 -6.14
C LYS A 539 7.11 -17.60 -6.30
N SER A 540 7.14 -16.64 -7.24
CA SER A 540 8.36 -15.86 -7.50
C SER A 540 8.70 -14.94 -6.31
N LEU A 541 7.69 -14.36 -5.66
CA LEU A 541 7.89 -13.56 -4.44
C LEU A 541 8.38 -14.40 -3.25
N LEU A 542 7.86 -15.61 -3.07
CA LEU A 542 8.27 -16.51 -1.98
C LEU A 542 9.75 -16.88 -2.09
N GLU A 543 10.28 -17.05 -3.31
CA GLU A 543 11.73 -17.27 -3.52
C GLU A 543 12.56 -16.07 -3.03
N LEU A 544 12.09 -14.84 -3.26
CA LEU A 544 12.77 -13.62 -2.78
C LEU A 544 12.68 -13.49 -1.26
N ILE A 545 11.49 -13.77 -0.71
CA ILE A 545 11.17 -13.72 0.72
C ILE A 545 12.01 -14.74 1.49
N GLU A 546 12.15 -15.96 0.96
CA GLU A 546 13.00 -17.00 1.54
C GLU A 546 14.48 -16.62 1.50
N ALA A 547 14.94 -16.00 0.39
CA ALA A 547 16.31 -15.51 0.28
C ALA A 547 16.65 -14.42 1.30
N ASP A 548 15.65 -13.68 1.80
CA ASP A 548 15.79 -12.71 2.89
C ASP A 548 15.68 -13.33 4.29
N GLY A 549 15.61 -14.66 4.38
CA GLY A 549 15.66 -15.40 5.64
C GLY A 549 14.33 -15.55 6.35
N ILE A 550 13.21 -15.32 5.65
CA ILE A 550 11.86 -15.62 6.12
C ILE A 550 11.50 -17.07 5.73
N GLU A 551 11.20 -17.91 6.71
CA GLU A 551 10.92 -19.33 6.46
C GLU A 551 9.60 -19.55 5.71
N VAL A 552 9.66 -20.31 4.61
CA VAL A 552 8.48 -20.77 3.86
C VAL A 552 8.08 -22.16 4.35
N LYS A 553 7.08 -22.21 5.24
CA LYS A 553 6.63 -23.44 5.92
C LYS A 553 5.76 -24.32 5.03
N ASN A 554 4.91 -23.69 4.21
CA ASN A 554 3.99 -24.36 3.31
C ASN A 554 4.25 -23.87 1.87
N PRO A 555 5.25 -24.43 1.17
CA PRO A 555 5.55 -23.99 -0.19
C PRO A 555 4.37 -24.27 -1.13
N LEU A 556 4.14 -23.35 -2.06
CA LEU A 556 3.14 -23.55 -3.10
C LEU A 556 3.50 -24.76 -3.96
N PRO A 557 2.51 -25.55 -4.42
CA PRO A 557 2.77 -26.74 -5.20
C PRO A 557 3.56 -26.41 -6.47
N GLU A 558 4.53 -27.30 -6.78
CA GLU A 558 5.32 -27.19 -8.00
C GLU A 558 4.42 -27.15 -9.23
N TRP A 559 4.70 -26.18 -10.10
CA TRP A 559 4.04 -26.07 -11.37
C TRP A 559 4.69 -27.09 -12.29
N ASN A 560 3.95 -28.13 -12.66
CA ASN A 560 4.33 -28.89 -13.85
C ASN A 560 4.22 -27.91 -15.02
N THR A 561 5.35 -27.36 -15.46
CA THR A 561 5.47 -26.81 -16.81
C THR A 561 4.85 -27.83 -17.76
N PHE A 562 3.94 -27.35 -18.59
CA PHE A 562 3.21 -28.07 -19.63
C PHE A 562 3.82 -29.45 -20.00
N LYS A 563 3.23 -30.56 -19.53
CA LYS A 563 3.17 -31.77 -20.37
C LYS A 563 2.04 -31.52 -21.34
N PRO A 564 2.28 -31.41 -22.66
CA PRO A 564 1.22 -31.17 -23.63
C PRO A 564 0.12 -32.22 -23.45
N GLN A 565 -1.09 -31.78 -23.09
CA GLN A 565 -2.27 -32.64 -23.13
C GLN A 565 -2.62 -32.91 -24.59
N ASN A 566 -1.92 -33.87 -25.20
CA ASN A 566 -2.35 -34.55 -26.42
C ASN A 566 -2.04 -36.05 -26.33
N ASN A 567 -2.42 -36.67 -25.22
CA ASN A 567 -2.54 -38.14 -25.16
C ASN A 567 -3.96 -38.57 -25.55
N LYS A 568 -4.34 -38.36 -26.82
CA LYS A 568 -5.31 -39.27 -27.44
C LYS A 568 -4.60 -40.61 -27.60
N LYS A 569 -4.98 -41.59 -26.79
CA LYS A 569 -4.55 -42.99 -26.92
C LYS A 569 -4.84 -43.47 -28.34
N TYR A 570 -3.79 -43.80 -29.09
CA TYR A 570 -3.87 -44.70 -30.24
C TYR A 570 -3.14 -45.98 -29.89
N SER A 571 -3.85 -47.10 -29.91
CA SER A 571 -3.28 -48.43 -29.69
C SER A 571 -2.59 -48.92 -30.97
N MET A 572 -1.33 -49.34 -30.86
CA MET A 572 -0.70 -50.20 -31.85
C MET A 572 -0.46 -51.57 -31.21
N LYS A 573 -1.05 -52.61 -31.81
CA LYS A 573 -0.68 -54.01 -31.56
C LYS A 573 0.66 -54.28 -32.24
N THR A 574 1.63 -54.80 -31.50
CA THR A 574 2.83 -55.42 -32.08
C THR A 574 2.64 -56.94 -32.13
N PRO A 575 3.00 -57.62 -33.23
CA PRO A 575 3.19 -59.06 -33.24
C PRO A 575 4.67 -59.40 -32.98
N ARG A 576 4.88 -60.28 -31.98
CA ARG A 576 6.04 -61.16 -31.72
C ARG A 576 7.37 -60.55 -31.25
N GLY A 577 7.85 -61.09 -30.12
CA GLY A 577 9.26 -61.38 -29.87
C GLY A 577 9.78 -60.84 -28.55
N ASP A 578 9.93 -61.71 -27.57
CA ASP A 578 10.34 -61.45 -26.19
C ASP A 578 11.66 -60.67 -26.03
N MET A 579 11.64 -59.60 -25.22
CA MET A 579 12.70 -59.25 -24.26
C MET A 579 12.07 -58.54 -23.05
N GLY A 580 12.56 -58.86 -21.85
CA GLY A 580 11.92 -58.68 -20.56
C GLY A 580 11.51 -57.25 -20.15
N THR A 581 10.65 -57.22 -19.13
CA THR A 581 10.04 -56.03 -18.52
C THR A 581 11.06 -55.02 -17.99
N LEU A 582 11.03 -53.81 -18.55
CA LEU A 582 11.67 -52.60 -18.02
C LEU A 582 10.65 -51.84 -17.16
N ASP A 583 10.78 -51.93 -15.84
CA ASP A 583 10.13 -51.02 -14.89
C ASP A 583 10.97 -49.74 -14.79
N GLY A 584 10.71 -48.82 -15.71
CA GLY A 584 11.30 -47.48 -15.73
C GLY A 584 10.46 -46.60 -16.64
N LYS A 585 9.84 -45.54 -16.08
CA LYS A 585 8.98 -44.62 -16.82
C LYS A 585 9.77 -43.90 -17.91
N MET A 586 9.75 -44.41 -19.13
CA MET A 586 10.14 -43.64 -20.32
C MET A 586 9.17 -42.48 -20.53
N SER A 587 9.69 -41.27 -20.75
CA SER A 587 8.89 -40.16 -21.28
C SER A 587 9.49 -39.65 -22.59
N SER A 588 8.58 -39.49 -23.55
CA SER A 588 8.70 -38.86 -24.87
C SER A 588 9.15 -39.75 -26.04
N THR A 589 8.19 -40.03 -26.91
CA THR A 589 8.39 -40.37 -28.33
C THR A 589 8.22 -39.08 -29.11
N VAL A 590 9.24 -38.68 -29.90
CA VAL A 590 9.09 -37.66 -30.94
C VAL A 590 8.72 -38.37 -32.24
N LYS A 591 7.55 -38.06 -32.82
CA LYS A 591 7.28 -38.32 -34.24
C LYS A 591 7.59 -37.04 -35.01
N THR A 592 8.74 -36.97 -35.66
CA THR A 592 8.93 -36.07 -36.81
C THR A 592 8.32 -36.76 -38.03
N GLY A 593 7.18 -36.23 -38.49
CA GLY A 593 6.85 -36.35 -39.90
C GLY A 593 7.78 -35.43 -40.66
N ILE A 594 8.38 -35.94 -41.73
CA ILE A 594 9.27 -35.26 -42.69
C ILE A 594 10.77 -35.31 -42.31
N GLY A 595 11.48 -36.29 -42.90
CA GLY A 595 12.90 -36.27 -43.25
C GLY A 595 13.93 -35.80 -42.22
N ALA A 596 14.37 -36.69 -41.32
CA ALA A 596 15.54 -36.43 -40.48
C ALA A 596 16.83 -36.34 -41.33
N THR A 597 17.51 -35.21 -41.24
CA THR A 597 18.89 -35.03 -41.73
C THR A 597 19.86 -35.14 -40.55
N LYS A 598 21.09 -35.63 -40.80
CA LYS A 598 22.15 -35.78 -39.80
C LYS A 598 22.35 -34.48 -39.00
N GLY A 599 22.19 -34.52 -37.67
CA GLY A 599 22.54 -33.39 -36.79
C GLY A 599 21.70 -33.20 -35.52
N GLU A 600 20.68 -34.01 -35.25
CA GLU A 600 19.83 -33.84 -34.06
C GLU A 600 20.44 -34.51 -32.81
N PHE A 601 20.68 -33.69 -31.79
CA PHE A 601 21.13 -34.11 -30.45
C PHE A 601 20.05 -33.85 -29.40
N ALA A 602 20.00 -34.69 -28.38
CA ALA A 602 19.16 -34.52 -27.21
C ALA A 602 20.01 -34.46 -25.94
N PHE A 603 19.64 -33.60 -25.01
CA PHE A 603 20.16 -33.62 -23.65
C PHE A 603 19.33 -34.56 -22.79
N ILE A 604 19.98 -35.47 -22.08
CA ILE A 604 19.32 -36.47 -21.23
C ILE A 604 19.96 -36.47 -19.85
N THR A 605 19.16 -36.46 -18.80
CA THR A 605 19.64 -36.65 -17.43
C THR A 605 19.45 -38.10 -16.98
N TYR A 606 20.51 -38.71 -16.45
CA TYR A 606 20.48 -40.07 -15.90
C TYR A 606 21.37 -40.15 -14.67
N GLU A 607 20.85 -40.67 -13.55
CA GLU A 607 21.55 -40.76 -12.26
C GLU A 607 22.20 -39.44 -11.80
N GLY A 608 21.51 -38.32 -12.02
CA GLY A 608 22.00 -37.00 -11.63
C GLY A 608 23.03 -36.38 -12.59
N GLN A 609 23.39 -37.06 -13.69
CA GLN A 609 24.35 -36.55 -14.67
C GLN A 609 23.68 -36.19 -16.01
N LEU A 610 24.21 -35.17 -16.69
CA LEU A 610 23.74 -34.69 -18.00
C LEU A 610 24.56 -35.32 -19.14
N TYR A 611 23.86 -35.87 -20.12
CA TYR A 611 24.44 -36.52 -21.29
C TYR A 611 23.97 -35.86 -22.59
N LEU A 612 24.88 -35.72 -23.55
CA LEU A 612 24.54 -35.37 -24.93
C LEU A 612 24.40 -36.65 -25.78
N TYR A 613 23.19 -36.89 -26.28
CA TYR A 613 22.81 -38.09 -27.01
C TYR A 613 22.55 -37.79 -28.48
N SER A 614 23.17 -38.56 -29.38
CA SER A 614 22.93 -38.48 -30.81
C SER A 614 21.74 -39.36 -31.20
N ILE A 615 20.69 -38.72 -31.73
CA ILE A 615 19.45 -39.42 -32.13
C ILE A 615 19.70 -40.24 -33.41
N ALA A 616 20.65 -39.82 -34.23
CA ALA A 616 20.91 -40.43 -35.53
C ALA A 616 21.60 -41.80 -35.46
N ASP A 617 22.41 -42.05 -34.42
CA ASP A 617 23.20 -43.28 -34.27
C ASP A 617 22.99 -43.98 -32.91
N HIS A 618 22.09 -43.45 -32.09
CA HIS A 618 21.76 -43.95 -30.76
C HIS A 618 22.97 -44.08 -29.81
N SER A 619 23.93 -43.16 -29.89
CA SER A 619 25.14 -43.16 -29.07
C SER A 619 25.22 -41.96 -28.11
N PHE A 620 25.87 -42.18 -26.96
CA PHE A 620 26.19 -41.13 -25.98
C PHE A 620 27.57 -40.55 -26.30
N MET A 621 27.64 -39.24 -26.51
CA MET A 621 28.87 -38.60 -27.02
C MET A 621 29.65 -37.83 -25.96
N TYR A 622 29.01 -37.38 -24.87
CA TYR A 622 29.69 -36.62 -23.82
C TYR A 622 29.09 -36.88 -22.44
N ARG A 623 29.96 -36.93 -21.43
CA ARG A 623 29.64 -37.07 -20.00
C ARG A 623 30.34 -35.95 -19.26
N ASP A 624 29.57 -35.06 -18.63
CA ASP A 624 30.09 -34.07 -17.70
C ASP A 624 29.70 -34.50 -16.27
N PRO A 625 30.65 -34.70 -15.35
CA PRO A 625 30.32 -34.94 -13.95
C PRO A 625 29.96 -33.61 -13.28
N ILE A 626 28.66 -33.33 -13.16
CA ILE A 626 28.14 -32.38 -12.15
C ILE A 626 28.12 -33.08 -10.80
#